data_AF-A0A0F8WXF6-F1
#
_entry.id   AF-A0A0F8WXF6-F1
#
_cell.length_a   1.000
_cell.length_b   1.000
_cell.length_c   1.000
_cell.angle_alpha   90.00
_cell.angle_beta   90.00
_cell.angle_gamma   90.00
#
_symmetry.space_group_name_H-M   'P 1'
#
loop_
_entity.id
_entity.type
_entity.pdbx_description
1 polymer ?
#
loop_
_entity_poly.entity_id
_entity_poly.type
_entity_poly.pdbx_seq_one_letter_code
_entity_poly.pdbx_strand_id
1 'polypeptide(L)'
;MELDTPMIGLDPEDNVQFKPGPCVVAEMRRYSSRKASEYKRKVVGAQEVDNWIEERGEFASPAASEHCGAVRWMYVCVIIPTKGSSSRPLTGGSFACTSPTALDSDGNYLSSNETLELALSQETFDRLTTRYGFSPQVQEAWRYRSSSGCGARKIEYDDSSGEIKSLVLVMSIRLSGSFASVIAINHDFRKKCTVVLALRVSPYDQTLLQKALESHQDLVGHPLLIPTMVVEISLATNMLYMQKIRHELSVIEKATGQHAWLQIPAADAPAHDSELSRLGHAVKIHISLSRRRLDSIKCWLELIKKSLKDLEQPISNSFVRTAGPKHEYEQWMGNVELLVQFRQVDLCYSDRRADNQVTAIYGLLSQRDNMVGVSVAIESKKISEASKRDGSALKSLTVLTALFFPATYIATLFTLPNFAGTPFWLYWAVAIPLTLVIFGSWASWTFYRQHQIAQETTARNIDQDIELDPERAFPPSPFNAASSSFVMSTLRQIRLQTKQSHAHSTSADAMTQRIEHSVGNKNMRH
;
A
#
# COMPACT_ATOMS: atom_id res chain seq x y z
N MET A 1 -2.72 18.25 -11.13
CA MET A 1 -1.71 17.17 -11.28
C MET A 1 -1.61 16.93 -12.78
N GLU A 2 -0.74 17.71 -13.43
CA GLU A 2 -0.54 17.64 -14.88
C GLU A 2 0.04 16.26 -15.21
N LEU A 3 -0.69 15.51 -16.02
CA LEU A 3 -0.33 14.16 -16.51
C LEU A 3 0.66 14.19 -17.67
N ASP A 4 1.26 15.36 -17.96
CA ASP A 4 2.16 15.59 -19.10
C ASP A 4 3.65 15.52 -18.73
N THR A 5 4.01 14.85 -17.63
CA THR A 5 5.41 14.47 -17.46
C THR A 5 5.65 13.28 -18.40
N PRO A 6 6.51 13.40 -19.44
CA PRO A 6 6.90 12.21 -20.20
C PRO A 6 7.44 11.18 -19.21
N MET A 7 7.06 9.92 -19.38
CA MET A 7 7.53 8.81 -18.57
C MET A 7 9.04 8.60 -18.84
N ILE A 8 9.88 9.42 -18.22
CA ILE A 8 11.35 9.36 -18.33
C ILE A 8 11.81 7.99 -17.79
N GLY A 9 12.60 7.25 -18.59
CA GLY A 9 13.13 5.94 -18.25
C GLY A 9 12.29 4.74 -18.72
N LEU A 10 11.40 4.95 -19.70
CA LEU A 10 10.67 3.90 -20.45
C LEU A 10 11.01 3.92 -21.94
N ASP A 11 12.04 4.68 -22.35
CA ASP A 11 12.49 4.70 -23.73
C ASP A 11 13.09 3.32 -24.08
N PRO A 12 12.59 2.61 -25.11
CA PRO A 12 13.19 1.35 -25.55
C PRO A 12 14.64 1.52 -26.06
N GLU A 13 15.08 2.76 -26.28
CA GLU A 13 16.46 3.14 -26.61
C GLU A 13 17.40 3.24 -25.38
N ASP A 14 16.90 3.10 -24.14
CA ASP A 14 17.76 2.93 -22.96
C ASP A 14 18.49 1.57 -23.04
N ASN A 15 19.62 1.58 -23.74
CA ASN A 15 20.45 0.41 -23.97
C ASN A 15 20.94 -0.21 -22.66
N VAL A 16 20.99 -1.53 -22.63
CA VAL A 16 21.68 -2.28 -21.57
C VAL A 16 23.12 -1.80 -21.53
N GLN A 17 23.55 -1.24 -20.40
CA GLN A 17 24.90 -0.71 -20.28
C GLN A 17 25.85 -1.83 -19.90
N PHE A 18 26.84 -2.10 -20.75
CA PHE A 18 27.86 -3.10 -20.51
C PHE A 18 29.10 -2.42 -19.92
N LYS A 19 29.47 -2.79 -18.70
CA LYS A 19 30.63 -2.24 -18.00
C LYS A 19 31.51 -3.39 -17.50
N PRO A 20 32.70 -3.59 -18.07
CA PRO A 20 33.59 -4.66 -17.63
C PRO A 20 33.85 -4.60 -16.12
N GLY A 21 33.62 -5.72 -15.43
CA GLY A 21 33.80 -5.83 -13.99
C GLY A 21 34.12 -7.26 -13.58
N PRO A 22 34.43 -7.48 -12.29
CA PRO A 22 34.66 -8.82 -11.77
C PRO A 22 33.35 -9.64 -11.79
N CYS A 23 33.44 -10.88 -12.24
CA CYS A 23 32.37 -11.87 -12.20
C CYS A 23 32.70 -12.96 -11.19
N VAL A 24 31.69 -13.74 -10.78
CA VAL A 24 31.92 -14.92 -9.94
C VAL A 24 31.60 -16.15 -10.76
N VAL A 25 32.55 -17.07 -10.87
CA VAL A 25 32.33 -18.37 -11.48
C VAL A 25 32.31 -19.45 -10.42
N ALA A 26 31.46 -20.45 -10.62
CA ALA A 26 31.42 -21.60 -9.74
C ALA A 26 31.13 -22.91 -10.48
N GLU A 27 31.59 -24.03 -9.91
CA GLU A 27 31.39 -25.35 -10.49
C GLU A 27 31.17 -26.39 -9.39
N MET A 28 30.26 -27.33 -9.67
CA MET A 28 30.06 -28.55 -8.92
C MET A 28 29.91 -29.72 -9.89
N ARG A 29 30.60 -30.82 -9.61
CA ARG A 29 30.57 -32.04 -10.42
C ARG A 29 30.08 -33.21 -9.59
N ARG A 30 29.41 -34.17 -10.22
CA ARG A 30 29.02 -35.42 -9.60
C ARG A 30 29.75 -36.57 -10.28
N TYR A 31 30.40 -37.42 -9.48
CA TYR A 31 31.14 -38.56 -9.99
C TYR A 31 30.30 -39.85 -9.94
N SER A 32 30.71 -40.86 -10.72
CA SER A 32 30.06 -42.17 -10.77
C SER A 32 29.93 -42.87 -9.41
N SER A 33 30.81 -42.54 -8.45
CA SER A 33 30.77 -42.98 -7.04
C SER A 33 29.62 -42.36 -6.22
N ARG A 34 28.71 -41.60 -6.84
CA ARG A 34 27.65 -40.76 -6.23
C ARG A 34 28.15 -39.60 -5.37
N LYS A 35 29.45 -39.52 -5.05
CA LYS A 35 30.02 -38.38 -4.32
C LYS A 35 30.12 -37.16 -5.24
N ALA A 36 29.57 -36.04 -4.80
CA ALA A 36 29.77 -34.76 -5.49
C ALA A 36 31.12 -34.13 -5.08
N SER A 37 31.69 -33.33 -5.98
CA SER A 37 32.82 -32.46 -5.66
C SER A 37 32.37 -31.36 -4.70
N GLU A 38 33.33 -30.79 -3.98
CA GLU A 38 33.12 -29.52 -3.30
C GLU A 38 32.69 -28.44 -4.31
N TYR A 39 31.82 -27.52 -3.87
CA TYR A 39 31.40 -26.37 -4.66
C TYR A 39 32.56 -25.38 -4.77
N LYS A 40 33.22 -25.35 -5.93
CA LYS A 40 34.36 -24.46 -6.18
C LYS A 40 33.85 -23.11 -6.65
N ARG A 41 34.16 -22.04 -5.93
CA ARG A 41 33.77 -20.66 -6.26
C ARG A 41 35.00 -19.76 -6.36
N LYS A 42 35.07 -18.92 -7.40
CA LYS A 42 36.16 -17.97 -7.62
C LYS A 42 35.64 -16.65 -8.18
N VAL A 43 36.19 -15.54 -7.68
CA VAL A 43 36.01 -14.23 -8.31
C VAL A 43 37.03 -14.12 -9.44
N VAL A 44 36.58 -13.82 -10.65
CA VAL A 44 37.41 -13.72 -11.85
C VAL A 44 37.33 -12.32 -12.43
N GLY A 45 38.48 -11.79 -12.86
CA GLY A 45 38.55 -10.52 -13.59
C GLY A 45 38.06 -10.67 -15.04
N ALA A 46 37.83 -9.56 -15.74
CA ALA A 46 37.31 -9.56 -17.12
C ALA A 46 38.17 -10.40 -18.09
N GLN A 47 39.50 -10.39 -17.94
CA GLN A 47 40.42 -11.20 -18.76
C GLN A 47 40.41 -12.69 -18.41
N GLU A 48 40.05 -13.04 -17.17
CA GLU A 48 39.99 -14.42 -16.71
C GLU A 48 38.65 -15.10 -17.03
N VAL A 49 37.59 -14.32 -17.28
CA VAL A 49 36.30 -14.83 -17.77
C VAL A 49 36.50 -15.60 -19.07
N ASP A 50 37.34 -15.12 -19.97
CA ASP A 50 37.65 -15.80 -21.23
C ASP A 50 38.31 -17.17 -21.01
N ASN A 51 39.20 -17.28 -20.02
CA ASN A 51 39.78 -18.57 -19.65
C ASN A 51 38.72 -19.56 -19.16
N TRP A 52 37.70 -19.08 -18.45
CA TRP A 52 36.57 -19.92 -18.03
C TRP A 52 35.70 -20.35 -19.22
N ILE A 53 35.39 -19.42 -20.14
CA ILE A 53 34.63 -19.68 -21.38
C ILE A 53 35.32 -20.74 -22.25
N GLU A 54 36.64 -20.64 -22.34
CA GLU A 54 37.48 -21.51 -23.15
C GLU A 54 37.89 -22.80 -22.44
N GLU A 55 37.43 -23.01 -21.20
CA GLU A 55 37.80 -24.16 -20.36
C GLU A 55 39.33 -24.33 -20.22
N ARG A 56 40.03 -23.25 -19.91
CA ARG A 56 41.49 -23.21 -19.70
C ARG A 56 41.84 -23.09 -18.21
N GLY A 57 43.05 -23.52 -17.85
CA GLY A 57 43.58 -23.40 -16.49
C GLY A 57 42.85 -24.29 -15.47
N GLU A 58 42.51 -23.73 -14.30
CA GLU A 58 41.87 -24.47 -13.18
C GLU A 58 40.44 -24.95 -13.50
N PHE A 59 39.80 -24.35 -14.51
CA PHE A 59 38.47 -24.73 -15.00
C PHE A 59 38.52 -25.64 -16.22
N ALA A 60 39.73 -25.98 -16.70
CA ALA A 60 39.88 -26.99 -17.73
C ALA A 60 39.29 -28.31 -17.23
N SER A 61 38.46 -28.93 -18.07
CA SER A 61 37.99 -30.28 -17.79
C SER A 61 39.23 -31.18 -17.82
N PRO A 62 39.63 -31.82 -16.70
CA PRO A 62 40.70 -32.79 -16.76
C PRO A 62 40.24 -33.87 -17.73
N ALA A 63 41.02 -34.07 -18.79
CA ALA A 63 40.78 -35.14 -19.74
C ALA A 63 40.57 -36.45 -18.95
N ALA A 64 39.41 -37.07 -19.13
CA ALA A 64 39.03 -38.37 -18.56
C ALA A 64 38.81 -38.48 -17.03
N SER A 65 38.09 -37.55 -16.39
CA SER A 65 37.32 -37.93 -15.18
C SER A 65 35.85 -38.15 -15.55
N GLU A 66 35.37 -39.40 -15.55
CA GLU A 66 33.97 -39.78 -15.80
C GLU A 66 33.04 -39.17 -14.74
N HIS A 67 32.69 -37.89 -14.89
CA HIS A 67 31.62 -37.28 -14.10
C HIS A 67 30.27 -37.67 -14.73
N CYS A 68 29.32 -38.06 -13.89
CA CYS A 68 27.96 -38.39 -14.33
C CYS A 68 27.05 -37.16 -14.44
N GLY A 69 27.51 -35.99 -13.98
CA GLY A 69 26.87 -34.70 -14.23
C GLY A 69 27.72 -33.52 -13.73
N ALA A 70 27.43 -32.32 -14.24
CA ALA A 70 28.09 -31.08 -13.80
C ALA A 70 27.13 -29.87 -13.85
N VAL A 71 27.34 -28.93 -12.94
CA VAL A 71 26.68 -27.61 -12.95
C VAL A 71 27.77 -26.53 -12.89
N ARG A 72 27.69 -25.58 -13.82
CA ARG A 72 28.60 -24.44 -13.94
C ARG A 72 27.82 -23.14 -13.89
N TRP A 73 28.25 -22.23 -13.04
CA TRP A 73 27.64 -20.92 -12.84
C TRP A 73 28.58 -19.82 -13.28
N MET A 74 28.00 -18.80 -13.90
CA MET A 74 28.59 -17.48 -14.03
C MET A 74 27.61 -16.46 -13.46
N TYR A 75 27.97 -15.86 -12.32
CA TYR A 75 27.22 -14.80 -11.68
C TYR A 75 27.77 -13.45 -12.12
N VAL A 76 26.88 -12.66 -12.69
CA VAL A 76 27.13 -11.29 -13.12
C VAL A 76 26.42 -10.35 -12.16
N CYS A 77 27.21 -9.53 -11.46
CA CYS A 77 26.69 -8.50 -10.57
C CYS A 77 26.30 -7.23 -11.33
N VAL A 78 25.46 -6.39 -10.70
CA VAL A 78 25.17 -5.02 -11.15
C VAL A 78 26.08 -4.08 -10.37
N ILE A 79 26.74 -3.14 -11.07
CA ILE A 79 27.56 -2.11 -10.44
C ILE A 79 26.63 -0.94 -10.08
N ILE A 80 26.54 -0.58 -8.81
CA ILE A 80 25.82 0.63 -8.39
C ILE A 80 26.84 1.78 -8.31
N PRO A 81 26.66 2.87 -9.08
CA PRO A 81 27.50 4.05 -8.92
C PRO A 81 27.20 4.71 -7.57
N THR A 82 28.10 4.59 -6.60
CA THR A 82 28.03 5.38 -5.36
C THR A 82 28.39 6.83 -5.69
N LYS A 83 27.40 7.72 -5.80
CA LYS A 83 27.66 9.17 -5.79
C LYS A 83 28.20 9.55 -4.41
N GLY A 84 29.48 9.91 -4.34
CA GLY A 84 30.10 10.52 -3.16
C GLY A 84 31.11 9.65 -2.41
N SER A 85 32.25 9.33 -3.02
CA SER A 85 33.50 9.29 -2.25
C SER A 85 34.65 9.78 -3.11
N SER A 86 35.10 11.00 -2.84
CA SER A 86 36.36 11.52 -3.35
C SER A 86 37.51 10.81 -2.64
N SER A 87 38.50 10.38 -3.42
CA SER A 87 39.88 10.10 -3.03
C SER A 87 40.11 9.07 -1.90
N ARG A 88 40.19 7.78 -2.26
CA ARG A 88 41.21 6.83 -1.78
C ARG A 88 41.12 5.52 -2.59
N PRO A 89 42.26 4.86 -2.94
CA PRO A 89 42.21 3.53 -3.51
C PRO A 89 41.79 2.55 -2.40
N LEU A 90 40.57 2.02 -2.49
CA LEU A 90 40.03 1.06 -1.54
C LEU A 90 40.66 -0.31 -1.78
N THR A 91 41.76 -0.58 -1.09
CA THR A 91 42.24 -1.94 -0.81
C THR A 91 41.25 -2.61 0.15
N GLY A 92 40.31 -3.38 -0.40
CA GLY A 92 39.25 -4.05 0.34
C GLY A 92 37.93 -3.93 -0.42
N GLY A 93 37.60 -4.96 -1.19
CA GLY A 93 36.42 -4.98 -2.07
C GLY A 93 35.11 -4.82 -1.31
N SER A 94 34.59 -3.60 -1.27
CA SER A 94 33.19 -3.36 -0.90
C SER A 94 32.32 -3.63 -2.12
N PHE A 95 31.86 -4.87 -2.24
CA PHE A 95 30.82 -5.26 -3.20
C PHE A 95 29.50 -4.59 -2.79
N ALA A 96 29.19 -3.43 -3.37
CA ALA A 96 27.93 -2.73 -3.12
C ALA A 96 26.77 -3.53 -3.73
N CYS A 97 26.22 -4.42 -2.90
CA CYS A 97 24.99 -5.14 -3.19
C CYS A 97 23.82 -4.19 -2.96
N THR A 98 22.85 -4.25 -3.88
CA THR A 98 21.56 -3.57 -3.86
C THR A 98 21.01 -3.34 -2.46
N SER A 99 20.66 -2.08 -2.17
CA SER A 99 20.08 -1.65 -0.90
C SER A 99 18.83 -2.48 -0.55
N PRO A 100 18.60 -2.82 0.73
CA PRO A 100 17.39 -3.50 1.16
C PRO A 100 16.17 -2.62 0.91
N THR A 101 15.13 -3.23 0.34
CA THR A 101 13.74 -2.75 0.28
C THR A 101 13.35 -1.66 1.28
N ALA A 102 13.27 -0.43 0.80
CA ALA A 102 12.27 0.56 1.18
C ALA A 102 12.10 1.50 -0.03
N LEU A 103 10.96 2.19 -0.15
CA LEU A 103 11.02 3.54 -0.72
C LEU A 103 12.21 4.23 -0.04
N ASP A 104 13.01 5.02 -0.76
CA ASP A 104 13.95 5.86 -0.03
C ASP A 104 13.17 6.66 1.03
N SER A 105 13.87 7.13 2.05
CA SER A 105 13.29 7.95 3.12
C SER A 105 12.53 9.20 2.62
N ASP A 106 12.66 9.50 1.32
CA ASP A 106 12.15 10.68 0.65
C ASP A 106 10.91 10.38 -0.22
N GLY A 107 10.43 9.12 -0.24
CA GLY A 107 9.21 8.76 -0.97
C GLY A 107 9.36 8.83 -2.50
N ASN A 108 10.58 8.85 -3.02
CA ASN A 108 10.79 8.82 -4.46
C ASN A 108 10.42 7.42 -4.98
N TYR A 109 9.75 7.40 -6.14
CA TYR A 109 9.79 6.22 -6.98
C TYR A 109 11.27 5.85 -7.15
N LEU A 110 11.65 4.61 -6.86
CA LEU A 110 12.82 4.03 -7.50
C LEU A 110 12.49 4.02 -8.99
N SER A 111 12.74 5.15 -9.64
CA SER A 111 12.69 5.32 -11.07
C SER A 111 13.47 4.15 -11.68
N SER A 112 13.02 3.69 -12.82
CA SER A 112 13.60 2.65 -13.67
C SER A 112 15.11 2.77 -13.94
N ASN A 113 15.75 3.84 -13.46
CA ASN A 113 17.15 4.20 -13.56
C ASN A 113 18.08 3.49 -12.57
N GLU A 114 17.61 2.52 -11.76
CA GLU A 114 18.53 1.59 -11.10
C GLU A 114 19.24 0.78 -12.21
N THR A 115 20.45 1.22 -12.56
CA THR A 115 21.05 1.13 -13.89
C THR A 115 21.00 -0.28 -14.49
N LEU A 116 20.71 -0.37 -15.79
CA LEU A 116 20.86 -1.57 -16.62
C LEU A 116 22.35 -1.98 -16.79
N GLU A 117 23.21 -1.68 -15.82
CA GLU A 117 24.65 -1.92 -15.85
C GLU A 117 24.93 -3.40 -15.56
N LEU A 118 25.43 -4.11 -16.56
CA LEU A 118 25.95 -5.47 -16.44
C LEU A 118 27.46 -5.40 -16.25
N ALA A 119 27.98 -6.09 -15.23
CA ALA A 119 29.42 -6.15 -14.92
C ALA A 119 30.25 -7.00 -15.92
N LEU A 120 29.95 -6.92 -17.21
CA LEU A 120 30.69 -7.55 -18.29
C LEU A 120 30.70 -6.67 -19.54
N SER A 121 31.63 -6.93 -20.45
CA SER A 121 31.64 -6.27 -21.76
C SER A 121 30.56 -6.87 -22.67
N GLN A 122 30.07 -6.10 -23.64
CA GLN A 122 29.12 -6.59 -24.64
C GLN A 122 29.73 -7.74 -25.48
N GLU A 123 30.99 -7.62 -25.86
CA GLU A 123 31.71 -8.67 -26.61
C GLU A 123 31.78 -9.99 -25.81
N THR A 124 32.07 -9.92 -24.51
CA THR A 124 32.09 -11.09 -23.63
C THR A 124 30.68 -11.69 -23.49
N PHE A 125 29.64 -10.86 -23.42
CA PHE A 125 28.25 -11.32 -23.36
C PHE A 125 27.87 -12.11 -24.62
N ASP A 126 28.20 -11.56 -25.77
CA ASP A 126 27.87 -12.16 -27.07
C ASP A 126 28.64 -13.47 -27.23
N ARG A 127 29.94 -13.50 -26.89
CA ARG A 127 30.76 -14.73 -26.88
C ARG A 127 30.18 -15.80 -25.95
N LEU A 128 29.77 -15.45 -24.73
CA LEU A 128 29.14 -16.37 -23.78
C LEU A 128 27.84 -16.95 -24.35
N THR A 129 27.00 -16.08 -24.88
CA THR A 129 25.70 -16.42 -25.45
C THR A 129 25.86 -17.35 -26.64
N THR A 130 26.80 -17.08 -27.55
CA THR A 130 27.11 -17.94 -28.69
C THR A 130 27.74 -19.27 -28.27
N ARG A 131 28.74 -19.24 -27.37
CA ARG A 131 29.47 -20.46 -26.96
C ARG A 131 28.59 -21.46 -26.21
N TYR A 132 27.78 -20.97 -25.28
CA TYR A 132 26.92 -21.80 -24.45
C TYR A 132 25.47 -21.81 -24.91
N GLY A 133 25.17 -21.30 -26.12
CA GLY A 133 23.86 -21.37 -26.75
C GLY A 133 22.72 -20.79 -25.91
N PHE A 134 22.96 -19.71 -25.16
CA PHE A 134 21.88 -19.04 -24.43
C PHE A 134 20.89 -18.38 -25.41
N SER A 135 19.61 -18.28 -25.02
CA SER A 135 18.60 -17.64 -25.88
C SER A 135 18.89 -16.14 -26.05
N PRO A 136 18.67 -15.56 -27.25
CA PRO A 136 18.73 -14.10 -27.45
C PRO A 136 17.81 -13.31 -26.51
N GLN A 137 16.75 -13.95 -25.99
CA GLN A 137 15.78 -13.35 -25.08
C GLN A 137 16.35 -13.01 -23.69
N VAL A 138 17.60 -13.37 -23.37
CA VAL A 138 18.24 -12.99 -22.10
C VAL A 138 18.28 -11.46 -21.94
N GLN A 139 18.61 -10.72 -23.00
CA GLN A 139 18.64 -9.25 -22.95
C GLN A 139 17.23 -8.67 -22.78
N GLU A 140 16.23 -9.26 -23.43
CA GLU A 140 14.84 -8.86 -23.30
C GLU A 140 14.31 -9.10 -21.87
N ALA A 141 14.60 -10.28 -21.30
CA ALA A 141 14.29 -10.60 -19.91
C ALA A 141 14.98 -9.65 -18.93
N TRP A 142 16.19 -9.17 -19.27
CA TRP A 142 16.90 -8.16 -18.51
C TRP A 142 16.25 -6.77 -18.61
N ARG A 143 15.86 -6.34 -19.82
CA ARG A 143 15.14 -5.08 -20.04
C ARG A 143 13.84 -5.04 -19.23
N TYR A 144 13.04 -6.10 -19.28
CA TYR A 144 11.74 -6.17 -18.62
C TYR A 144 11.77 -6.80 -17.21
N ARG A 145 12.92 -6.76 -16.52
CA ARG A 145 13.15 -7.34 -15.17
C ARG A 145 12.19 -6.84 -14.07
N SER A 146 11.52 -5.71 -14.27
CA SER A 146 10.56 -5.12 -13.34
C SER A 146 9.13 -5.69 -13.48
N SER A 147 8.87 -6.45 -14.56
CA SER A 147 7.59 -7.12 -14.83
C SER A 147 7.36 -8.35 -13.92
N SER A 148 6.19 -8.99 -14.04
CA SER A 148 5.84 -10.22 -13.32
C SER A 148 6.71 -11.42 -13.71
N GLY A 149 7.39 -11.37 -14.85
CA GLY A 149 8.22 -12.44 -15.36
C GLY A 149 8.34 -12.35 -16.88
N CYS A 150 9.52 -12.74 -17.38
CA CYS A 150 9.81 -12.94 -18.78
C CYS A 150 10.62 -14.23 -18.85
N GLY A 151 10.39 -15.01 -19.89
CA GLY A 151 11.32 -16.06 -20.24
C GLY A 151 10.80 -17.00 -21.29
N ALA A 152 11.61 -18.01 -21.53
CA ALA A 152 11.54 -18.76 -22.75
C ALA A 152 12.08 -20.16 -22.56
N ARG A 153 11.63 -21.04 -23.45
CA ARG A 153 12.08 -22.41 -23.56
C ARG A 153 12.39 -22.73 -25.01
N LYS A 154 13.56 -23.28 -25.25
CA LYS A 154 13.99 -23.80 -26.55
C LYS A 154 14.60 -25.18 -26.35
N ILE A 155 14.16 -26.14 -27.16
CA ILE A 155 14.80 -27.46 -27.25
C ILE A 155 15.61 -27.45 -28.55
N GLU A 156 16.88 -27.79 -28.47
CA GLU A 156 17.73 -27.93 -29.65
C GLU A 156 17.86 -29.40 -30.01
N TYR A 157 17.80 -29.67 -31.30
CA TYR A 157 17.95 -31.01 -31.86
C TYR A 157 19.27 -31.07 -32.63
N ASP A 158 19.87 -32.25 -32.69
CA ASP A 158 20.99 -32.52 -33.58
C ASP A 158 20.44 -32.70 -35.01
N ASP A 159 20.90 -31.87 -35.95
CA ASP A 159 20.44 -31.89 -37.34
C ASP A 159 20.68 -33.24 -38.03
N SER A 160 21.67 -34.02 -37.53
CA SER A 160 22.05 -35.30 -38.12
C SER A 160 21.27 -36.49 -37.57
N SER A 161 21.05 -36.55 -36.25
CA SER A 161 20.37 -37.69 -35.61
C SER A 161 18.90 -37.43 -35.30
N GLY A 162 18.46 -36.18 -35.30
CA GLY A 162 17.14 -35.77 -34.82
C GLY A 162 16.97 -35.93 -33.29
N GLU A 163 18.01 -36.33 -32.57
CA GLU A 163 17.97 -36.47 -31.12
C GLU A 163 18.06 -35.11 -30.44
N ILE A 164 17.54 -35.03 -29.21
CA ILE A 164 17.61 -33.80 -28.42
C ILE A 164 19.05 -33.57 -27.96
N LYS A 165 19.60 -32.44 -28.37
CA LYS A 165 20.96 -31.99 -28.06
C LYS A 165 20.99 -31.21 -26.74
N SER A 166 20.11 -30.22 -26.59
CA SER A 166 20.13 -29.33 -25.44
C SER A 166 18.75 -28.81 -25.03
N LEU A 167 18.62 -28.40 -23.76
CA LEU A 167 17.48 -27.66 -23.24
C LEU A 167 17.95 -26.28 -22.80
N VAL A 168 17.41 -25.23 -23.44
CA VAL A 168 17.70 -23.83 -23.13
C VAL A 168 16.48 -23.20 -22.46
N LEU A 169 16.69 -22.59 -21.30
CA LEU A 169 15.67 -21.88 -20.54
C LEU A 169 16.18 -20.48 -20.17
N VAL A 170 15.30 -19.49 -20.24
CA VAL A 170 15.52 -18.17 -19.64
C VAL A 170 14.41 -17.95 -18.64
N MET A 171 14.76 -17.62 -17.40
CA MET A 171 13.80 -17.40 -16.32
C MET A 171 14.10 -16.08 -15.63
N SER A 172 13.16 -15.14 -15.70
CA SER A 172 13.14 -13.97 -14.82
C SER A 172 12.36 -14.33 -13.56
N ILE A 173 13.08 -14.51 -12.46
CA ILE A 173 12.52 -14.95 -11.19
C ILE A 173 13.15 -14.20 -10.02
N ARG A 174 12.34 -13.88 -9.03
CA ARG A 174 12.82 -13.20 -7.83
C ARG A 174 13.31 -14.22 -6.81
N LEU A 175 14.57 -14.09 -6.41
CA LEU A 175 15.14 -14.84 -5.30
C LEU A 175 14.86 -14.07 -3.99
N SER A 176 15.86 -13.46 -3.35
CA SER A 176 15.64 -12.67 -2.12
C SER A 176 15.39 -11.17 -2.33
N GLY A 177 15.83 -10.59 -3.45
CA GLY A 177 15.92 -9.14 -3.64
C GLY A 177 14.66 -8.40 -4.13
N SER A 178 14.80 -7.07 -4.27
CA SER A 178 13.78 -6.13 -4.75
C SER A 178 13.50 -6.17 -6.25
N PHE A 179 14.26 -6.94 -7.02
CA PHE A 179 14.07 -7.10 -8.48
C PHE A 179 14.24 -8.57 -8.87
N ALA A 180 13.76 -8.94 -10.05
CA ALA A 180 13.97 -10.29 -10.56
C ALA A 180 15.45 -10.48 -10.97
N SER A 181 15.98 -11.65 -10.66
CA SER A 181 17.22 -12.16 -11.24
C SER A 181 16.88 -12.82 -12.57
N VAL A 182 17.77 -12.71 -13.56
CA VAL A 182 17.61 -13.40 -14.85
C VAL A 182 18.54 -14.60 -14.85
N ILE A 183 17.96 -15.79 -14.96
CA ILE A 183 18.67 -17.06 -14.95
C ILE A 183 18.55 -17.69 -16.34
N ALA A 184 19.63 -17.62 -17.11
CA ALA A 184 19.75 -18.26 -18.41
C ALA A 184 20.45 -19.61 -18.24
N ILE A 185 19.84 -20.68 -18.72
CA ILE A 185 20.23 -22.06 -18.46
C ILE A 185 20.37 -22.75 -19.80
N ASN A 186 21.47 -23.46 -20.01
CA ASN A 186 21.61 -24.45 -21.07
C ASN A 186 22.06 -25.78 -20.47
N HIS A 187 21.28 -26.83 -20.68
CA HIS A 187 21.65 -28.20 -20.36
C HIS A 187 21.99 -29.00 -21.62
N ASP A 188 23.22 -29.52 -21.69
CA ASP A 188 23.67 -30.43 -22.74
C ASP A 188 23.42 -31.89 -22.30
N PHE A 189 22.56 -32.61 -23.02
CA PHE A 189 22.17 -33.99 -22.68
C PHE A 189 23.30 -35.00 -22.88
N ARG A 190 24.23 -34.75 -23.82
CA ARG A 190 25.35 -35.65 -24.10
C ARG A 190 26.43 -35.51 -23.02
N LYS A 191 26.75 -34.27 -22.64
CA LYS A 191 27.75 -33.96 -21.59
C LYS A 191 27.18 -34.07 -20.17
N LYS A 192 25.85 -34.10 -20.02
CA LYS A 192 25.13 -34.05 -18.74
C LYS A 192 25.54 -32.84 -17.90
N CYS A 193 25.76 -31.73 -18.59
CA CYS A 193 26.31 -30.51 -18.00
C CYS A 193 25.31 -29.38 -18.16
N THR A 194 24.99 -28.71 -17.05
CA THR A 194 24.17 -27.50 -17.03
C THR A 194 25.07 -26.29 -16.86
N VAL A 195 25.03 -25.36 -17.80
CA VAL A 195 25.70 -24.06 -17.70
C VAL A 195 24.66 -22.98 -17.44
N VAL A 196 24.94 -22.11 -16.47
CA VAL A 196 24.01 -21.08 -16.02
C VAL A 196 24.67 -19.71 -16.04
N LEU A 197 24.08 -18.78 -16.78
CA LEU A 197 24.39 -17.36 -16.70
C LEU A 197 23.34 -16.68 -15.84
N ALA A 198 23.78 -16.17 -14.69
CA ALA A 198 22.92 -15.63 -13.65
C ALA A 198 23.18 -14.13 -13.50
N LEU A 199 22.23 -13.31 -13.98
CA LEU A 199 22.30 -11.85 -13.93
C LEU A 199 21.59 -11.34 -12.67
N ARG A 200 22.22 -10.39 -11.98
CA ARG A 200 21.68 -9.75 -10.76
C ARG A 200 21.38 -10.77 -9.66
N VAL A 201 22.37 -11.56 -9.33
CA VAL A 201 22.33 -12.48 -8.19
C VAL A 201 23.28 -11.95 -7.12
N SER A 202 22.71 -11.50 -6.00
CA SER A 202 23.47 -10.98 -4.87
C SER A 202 24.35 -12.08 -4.25
N PRO A 203 25.45 -11.76 -3.53
CA PRO A 203 26.23 -12.76 -2.80
C PRO A 203 25.41 -13.59 -1.81
N TYR A 204 24.34 -13.00 -1.25
CA TYR A 204 23.38 -13.71 -0.43
C TYR A 204 22.59 -14.74 -1.26
N ASP A 205 22.06 -14.35 -2.42
CA ASP A 205 21.39 -15.28 -3.34
C ASP A 205 22.34 -16.36 -3.87
N GLN A 206 23.60 -16.03 -4.15
CA GLN A 206 24.64 -17.00 -4.54
C GLN A 206 24.81 -18.06 -3.45
N THR A 207 24.78 -17.65 -2.18
CA THR A 207 24.87 -18.58 -1.03
C THR A 207 23.62 -19.46 -0.93
N LEU A 208 22.43 -18.93 -1.21
CA LEU A 208 21.20 -19.73 -1.27
C LEU A 208 21.24 -20.76 -2.40
N LEU A 209 21.69 -20.35 -3.59
CA LEU A 209 21.85 -21.23 -4.75
C LEU A 209 22.88 -22.33 -4.49
N GLN A 210 24.00 -22.01 -3.84
CA GLN A 210 25.00 -22.99 -3.42
C GLN A 210 24.39 -24.02 -2.46
N LYS A 211 23.76 -23.56 -1.38
CA LYS A 211 23.15 -24.46 -0.38
C LYS A 211 22.09 -25.38 -0.98
N ALA A 212 21.26 -24.85 -1.88
CA ALA A 212 20.23 -25.63 -2.55
C ALA A 212 20.84 -26.64 -3.56
N LEU A 213 21.94 -26.29 -4.21
CA LEU A 213 22.65 -27.23 -5.09
C LEU A 213 23.33 -28.35 -4.29
N GLU A 214 23.91 -28.02 -3.13
CA GLU A 214 24.50 -28.98 -2.19
C GLU A 214 23.44 -29.93 -1.61
N SER A 215 22.24 -29.43 -1.27
CA SER A 215 21.15 -30.28 -0.79
C SER A 215 20.60 -31.23 -1.85
N HIS A 216 20.68 -30.84 -3.13
CA HIS A 216 20.22 -31.62 -4.28
C HIS A 216 21.37 -32.17 -5.12
N GLN A 217 22.52 -32.45 -4.49
CA GLN A 217 23.74 -32.90 -5.18
C GLN A 217 23.54 -34.21 -5.97
N ASP A 218 22.64 -35.09 -5.50
CA ASP A 218 22.28 -36.34 -6.17
C ASP A 218 21.50 -36.13 -7.47
N LEU A 219 21.03 -34.91 -7.71
CA LEU A 219 20.32 -34.51 -8.91
C LEU A 219 21.22 -33.80 -9.93
N VAL A 220 22.50 -33.59 -9.62
CA VAL A 220 23.47 -32.98 -10.56
C VAL A 220 23.57 -33.84 -11.82
N GLY A 221 23.30 -33.22 -12.97
CA GLY A 221 23.12 -33.87 -14.26
C GLY A 221 21.67 -33.95 -14.74
N HIS A 222 20.69 -33.64 -13.89
CA HIS A 222 19.29 -33.54 -14.29
C HIS A 222 19.02 -32.18 -14.97
N PRO A 223 18.40 -32.13 -16.16
CA PRO A 223 18.19 -30.88 -16.92
C PRO A 223 17.32 -29.85 -16.21
N LEU A 224 16.39 -30.32 -15.38
CA LEU A 224 15.44 -29.45 -14.67
C LEU A 224 15.81 -29.21 -13.20
N LEU A 225 17.02 -29.60 -12.77
CA LEU A 225 17.50 -29.31 -11.41
C LEU A 225 17.49 -27.80 -11.12
N ILE A 226 18.17 -27.02 -11.97
CA ILE A 226 18.34 -25.58 -11.75
C ILE A 226 17.01 -24.81 -11.81
N PRO A 227 16.14 -25.01 -12.83
CA PRO A 227 14.81 -24.39 -12.86
C PRO A 227 13.97 -24.66 -11.60
N THR A 228 13.99 -25.91 -11.12
CA THR A 228 13.22 -26.30 -9.93
C THR A 228 13.80 -25.69 -8.66
N MET A 229 15.13 -25.67 -8.55
CA MET A 229 15.85 -25.09 -7.42
C MET A 229 15.59 -23.58 -7.27
N VAL A 230 15.59 -22.82 -8.39
CA VAL A 230 15.29 -21.38 -8.32
C VAL A 230 13.84 -21.09 -7.93
N VAL A 231 12.90 -21.96 -8.35
CA VAL A 231 11.49 -21.92 -7.94
C VAL A 231 11.36 -22.18 -6.43
N GLU A 232 12.03 -23.21 -5.91
CA GLU A 232 12.05 -23.54 -4.48
C GLU A 232 12.60 -22.37 -3.64
N ILE A 233 13.73 -21.78 -4.05
CA ILE A 233 14.32 -20.62 -3.35
C ILE A 233 13.35 -19.43 -3.38
N SER A 234 12.72 -19.16 -4.53
CA SER A 234 11.73 -18.09 -4.67
C SER A 234 10.52 -18.28 -3.74
N LEU A 235 10.07 -19.53 -3.55
CA LEU A 235 9.00 -19.88 -2.62
C LEU A 235 9.40 -19.69 -1.15
N ALA A 236 10.63 -20.08 -0.80
CA ALA A 236 11.15 -19.93 0.54
C ALA A 236 11.28 -18.44 0.92
N THR A 237 11.79 -17.60 0.02
CA THR A 237 11.90 -16.15 0.28
C THR A 237 10.54 -15.45 0.28
N ASN A 238 9.58 -15.90 -0.55
CA ASN A 238 8.20 -15.40 -0.51
C ASN A 238 7.54 -15.64 0.85
N MET A 239 7.83 -16.76 1.52
CA MET A 239 7.28 -17.04 2.86
C MET A 239 7.66 -15.99 3.90
N LEU A 240 8.92 -15.52 3.89
CA LEU A 240 9.38 -14.47 4.79
C LEU A 240 8.64 -13.15 4.55
N TYR A 241 8.38 -12.83 3.28
CA TYR A 241 7.59 -11.67 2.90
C TYR A 241 6.12 -11.77 3.37
N MET A 242 5.52 -12.97 3.29
CA MET A 242 4.18 -13.23 3.81
C MET A 242 4.10 -13.08 5.34
N GLN A 243 5.16 -13.43 6.08
CA GLN A 243 5.21 -13.20 7.53
C GLN A 243 5.20 -11.70 7.87
N LYS A 244 5.90 -10.87 7.08
CA LYS A 244 5.86 -9.41 7.21
C LYS A 244 4.45 -8.86 6.98
N ILE A 245 3.77 -9.28 5.91
CA ILE A 245 2.37 -8.90 5.63
C ILE A 245 1.46 -9.27 6.80
N ARG A 246 1.61 -10.49 7.34
CA ARG A 246 0.81 -10.96 8.48
C ARG A 246 1.03 -10.09 9.72
N HIS A 247 2.27 -9.67 9.98
CA HIS A 247 2.60 -8.79 11.09
C HIS A 247 1.96 -7.41 10.92
N GLU A 248 2.14 -6.76 9.76
CA GLU A 248 1.55 -5.45 9.46
C GLU A 248 0.02 -5.47 9.57
N LEU A 249 -0.62 -6.52 9.03
CA LEU A 249 -2.05 -6.71 9.15
C LEU A 249 -2.50 -6.89 10.61
N SER A 250 -1.70 -7.57 11.43
CA SER A 250 -1.99 -7.71 12.86
C SER A 250 -1.88 -6.38 13.60
N VAL A 251 -0.97 -5.48 13.18
CA VAL A 251 -0.88 -4.12 13.73
C VAL A 251 -2.14 -3.32 13.39
N ILE A 252 -2.63 -3.40 12.15
CA ILE A 252 -3.87 -2.74 11.72
C ILE A 252 -5.06 -3.26 12.51
N GLU A 253 -5.19 -4.58 12.65
CA GLU A 253 -6.26 -5.23 13.43
C GLU A 253 -6.28 -4.75 14.89
N LYS A 254 -5.11 -4.59 15.52
CA LYS A 254 -5.00 -4.01 16.87
C LYS A 254 -5.46 -2.55 16.91
N ALA A 255 -5.07 -1.76 15.91
CA ALA A 255 -5.41 -0.35 15.85
C ALA A 255 -6.90 -0.10 15.54
N THR A 256 -7.55 -0.95 14.74
CA THR A 256 -8.98 -0.86 14.45
C THR A 256 -9.85 -1.40 15.59
N GLY A 257 -9.28 -2.21 16.49
CA GLY A 257 -10.03 -2.98 17.47
C GLY A 257 -10.86 -4.13 16.85
N GLN A 258 -10.77 -4.35 15.54
CA GLN A 258 -11.55 -5.35 14.81
C GLN A 258 -10.80 -6.68 14.74
N HIS A 259 -10.65 -7.31 15.90
CA HIS A 259 -9.96 -8.59 16.06
C HIS A 259 -10.64 -9.51 17.08
N ALA A 260 -10.38 -10.81 16.99
CA ALA A 260 -10.93 -11.80 17.91
C ALA A 260 -10.04 -12.09 19.15
N TRP A 261 -8.98 -11.32 19.40
CA TRP A 261 -8.06 -11.56 20.52
C TRP A 261 -8.66 -11.10 21.85
N LEU A 262 -9.25 -12.05 22.59
CA LEU A 262 -9.90 -11.80 23.90
C LEU A 262 -8.99 -11.18 24.96
N GLN A 263 -7.67 -11.38 24.86
CA GLN A 263 -6.68 -10.87 25.83
C GLN A 263 -6.23 -9.43 25.54
N ILE A 264 -6.56 -8.89 24.36
CA ILE A 264 -6.16 -7.55 23.95
C ILE A 264 -7.44 -6.71 24.01
N PRO A 265 -7.54 -5.72 24.92
CA PRO A 265 -8.68 -4.81 24.93
C PRO A 265 -8.81 -4.15 23.56
N ALA A 266 -10.04 -4.06 23.04
CA ALA A 266 -10.29 -3.25 21.85
C ALA A 266 -9.83 -1.82 22.16
N ALA A 267 -8.82 -1.33 21.46
CA ALA A 267 -8.38 0.05 21.60
C ALA A 267 -9.46 0.96 21.01
N ASP A 268 -9.71 2.10 21.65
CA ASP A 268 -10.41 3.20 20.96
C ASP A 268 -9.59 3.55 19.73
N ALA A 269 -10.20 3.46 18.55
CA ALA A 269 -9.50 3.66 17.28
C ALA A 269 -8.68 4.98 17.35
N PRO A 270 -7.36 4.94 17.08
CA PRO A 270 -6.50 6.09 17.29
C PRO A 270 -6.93 7.26 16.42
N ALA A 271 -6.77 8.49 16.92
CA ALA A 271 -7.13 9.75 16.27
C ALA A 271 -6.35 10.09 14.96
N HIS A 272 -5.70 9.10 14.35
CA HIS A 272 -4.85 9.21 13.16
C HIS A 272 -5.41 8.38 11.99
N ASP A 273 -6.67 8.65 11.60
CA ASP A 273 -7.42 7.89 10.59
C ASP A 273 -6.73 7.83 9.22
N SER A 274 -6.01 8.91 8.84
CA SER A 274 -5.26 8.96 7.58
C SER A 274 -4.08 8.00 7.57
N GLU A 275 -3.41 7.82 8.72
CA GLU A 275 -2.30 6.89 8.83
C GLU A 275 -2.79 5.44 8.79
N LEU A 276 -3.88 5.13 9.50
CA LEU A 276 -4.47 3.80 9.51
C LEU A 276 -4.98 3.40 8.11
N SER A 277 -5.63 4.32 7.40
CA SER A 277 -6.04 4.12 6.01
C SER A 277 -4.82 3.89 5.10
N ARG A 278 -3.75 4.69 5.24
CA ARG A 278 -2.50 4.51 4.49
C ARG A 278 -1.88 3.13 4.74
N LEU A 279 -1.83 2.67 6.00
CA LEU A 279 -1.31 1.34 6.36
C LEU A 279 -2.18 0.22 5.77
N GLY A 280 -3.51 0.35 5.82
CA GLY A 280 -4.45 -0.59 5.18
C GLY A 280 -4.18 -0.78 3.69
N HIS A 281 -4.02 0.33 2.95
CA HIS A 281 -3.71 0.28 1.53
C HIS A 281 -2.29 -0.24 1.24
N ALA A 282 -1.30 0.13 2.06
CA ALA A 282 0.06 -0.39 1.94
C ALA A 282 0.09 -1.92 2.05
N VAL A 283 -0.62 -2.50 3.01
CA VAL A 283 -0.74 -3.96 3.17
C VAL A 283 -1.41 -4.60 1.95
N LYS A 284 -2.49 -4.01 1.40
CA LYS A 284 -3.12 -4.50 0.14
C LYS A 284 -2.16 -4.49 -1.05
N ILE A 285 -1.32 -3.45 -1.16
CA ILE A 285 -0.27 -3.37 -2.19
C ILE A 285 0.75 -4.49 -1.97
N HIS A 286 1.20 -4.71 -0.73
CA HIS A 286 2.14 -5.80 -0.42
C HIS A 286 1.56 -7.18 -0.74
N ILE A 287 0.28 -7.41 -0.44
CA ILE A 287 -0.44 -8.65 -0.80
C ILE A 287 -0.50 -8.82 -2.32
N SER A 288 -0.83 -7.77 -3.06
CA SER A 288 -0.90 -7.80 -4.53
C SER A 288 0.46 -8.09 -5.16
N LEU A 289 1.54 -7.53 -4.62
CA LEU A 289 2.90 -7.86 -5.03
C LEU A 289 3.26 -9.32 -4.72
N SER A 290 2.85 -9.85 -3.57
CA SER A 290 3.05 -11.26 -3.22
C SER A 290 2.27 -12.19 -4.15
N ARG A 291 1.02 -11.84 -4.48
CA ARG A 291 0.17 -12.53 -5.45
C ARG A 291 0.83 -12.63 -6.81
N ARG A 292 1.26 -11.49 -7.35
CA ARG A 292 1.97 -11.44 -8.64
C ARG A 292 3.21 -12.34 -8.67
N ARG A 293 3.97 -12.37 -7.56
CA ARG A 293 5.16 -13.25 -7.44
C ARG A 293 4.76 -14.72 -7.43
N LEU A 294 3.75 -15.09 -6.65
CA LEU A 294 3.29 -16.47 -6.54
C LEU A 294 2.68 -16.99 -7.85
N ASP A 295 1.92 -16.15 -8.56
CA ASP A 295 1.37 -16.49 -9.87
C ASP A 295 2.48 -16.71 -10.90
N SER A 296 3.54 -15.90 -10.87
CA SER A 296 4.75 -16.09 -11.70
C SER A 296 5.47 -17.41 -11.38
N ILE A 297 5.66 -17.72 -10.09
CA ILE A 297 6.21 -19.01 -9.64
C ILE A 297 5.36 -20.17 -10.17
N LYS A 298 4.04 -20.06 -10.14
CA LYS A 298 3.13 -21.07 -10.70
C LYS A 298 3.33 -21.24 -12.21
N CYS A 299 3.47 -20.16 -12.96
CA CYS A 299 3.79 -20.23 -14.40
C CYS A 299 5.10 -20.97 -14.66
N TRP A 300 6.14 -20.72 -13.86
CA TRP A 300 7.42 -21.45 -13.97
C TRP A 300 7.29 -22.93 -13.63
N LEU A 301 6.54 -23.25 -12.58
CA LEU A 301 6.29 -24.64 -12.20
C LEU A 301 5.55 -25.41 -13.32
N GLU A 302 4.55 -24.80 -13.93
CA GLU A 302 3.84 -25.40 -15.08
C GLU A 302 4.76 -25.60 -16.29
N LEU A 303 5.66 -24.64 -16.57
CA LEU A 303 6.67 -24.79 -17.62
C LEU A 303 7.62 -25.97 -17.33
N ILE A 304 8.04 -26.13 -16.08
CA ILE A 304 8.92 -27.22 -15.65
C ILE A 304 8.20 -28.56 -15.77
N LYS A 305 6.95 -28.66 -15.31
CA LYS A 305 6.12 -29.87 -15.43
C LYS A 305 5.91 -30.26 -16.89
N LYS A 306 5.59 -29.29 -17.75
CA LYS A 306 5.48 -29.51 -19.20
C LYS A 306 6.82 -29.99 -19.78
N SER A 307 7.93 -29.37 -19.39
CA SER A 307 9.27 -29.75 -19.85
C SER A 307 9.64 -31.16 -19.43
N LEU A 308 9.29 -31.57 -18.21
CA LEU A 308 9.51 -32.93 -17.71
C LEU A 308 8.77 -33.95 -18.56
N LYS A 309 7.51 -33.67 -18.90
CA LYS A 309 6.68 -34.53 -19.76
C LYS A 309 7.23 -34.62 -21.19
N ASP A 310 7.55 -33.49 -21.81
CA ASP A 310 8.09 -33.44 -23.17
C ASP A 310 9.45 -34.15 -23.31
N LEU A 311 10.24 -34.17 -22.23
CA LEU A 311 11.62 -34.66 -22.22
C LEU A 311 11.80 -35.98 -21.44
N GLU A 312 10.70 -36.68 -21.14
CA GLU A 312 10.73 -37.88 -20.29
C GLU A 312 11.72 -38.94 -20.80
N GLN A 313 11.70 -39.22 -22.10
CA GLN A 313 12.58 -40.22 -22.73
C GLN A 313 14.06 -39.78 -22.72
N PRO A 314 14.44 -38.57 -23.20
CA PRO A 314 15.81 -38.07 -23.09
C PRO A 314 16.35 -38.04 -21.66
N ILE A 315 15.53 -37.61 -20.69
CA ILE A 315 15.90 -37.58 -19.27
C ILE A 315 16.17 -39.00 -18.77
N SER A 316 15.28 -39.93 -19.10
CA SER A 316 15.44 -41.34 -18.72
C SER A 316 16.74 -41.94 -19.27
N ASN A 317 17.08 -41.64 -20.52
CA ASN A 317 18.28 -42.16 -21.18
C ASN A 317 19.59 -41.54 -20.67
N SER A 318 19.57 -40.23 -20.38
CA SER A 318 20.76 -39.46 -19.97
C SER A 318 21.04 -39.54 -18.46
N PHE A 319 20.01 -39.52 -17.62
CA PHE A 319 20.15 -39.34 -16.18
C PHE A 319 19.72 -40.56 -15.33
N VAL A 320 18.73 -41.36 -15.75
CA VAL A 320 18.07 -42.39 -14.90
C VAL A 320 18.80 -43.75 -14.86
N ARG A 321 20.01 -43.89 -15.43
CA ARG A 321 20.73 -45.18 -15.49
C ARG A 321 21.11 -45.78 -14.13
N THR A 322 21.04 -45.02 -13.04
CA THR A 322 21.19 -45.53 -11.66
C THR A 322 19.84 -45.51 -10.95
N ALA A 323 19.38 -46.63 -10.38
CA ALA A 323 18.14 -46.69 -9.61
C ALA A 323 18.17 -45.71 -8.41
N GLY A 324 17.23 -44.75 -8.34
CA GLY A 324 17.09 -43.77 -7.25
C GLY A 324 16.63 -42.35 -7.68
N PRO A 325 17.38 -41.63 -8.54
CA PRO A 325 17.22 -40.18 -8.72
C PRO A 325 15.94 -39.70 -9.40
N LYS A 326 15.26 -40.55 -10.22
CA LYS A 326 13.99 -40.20 -10.86
C LYS A 326 12.89 -39.97 -9.82
N HIS A 327 12.72 -40.93 -8.90
CA HIS A 327 11.71 -40.86 -7.85
C HIS A 327 12.01 -39.73 -6.86
N GLU A 328 13.29 -39.50 -6.53
CA GLU A 328 13.71 -38.36 -5.70
C GLU A 328 13.31 -37.02 -6.32
N TYR A 329 13.56 -36.83 -7.63
CA TYR A 329 13.17 -35.62 -8.34
C TYR A 329 11.64 -35.47 -8.42
N GLU A 330 10.90 -36.53 -8.74
CA GLU A 330 9.44 -36.51 -8.81
C GLU A 330 8.81 -36.20 -7.45
N GLN A 331 9.34 -36.78 -6.37
CA GLN A 331 8.90 -36.48 -5.01
C GLN A 331 9.21 -35.03 -4.63
N TRP A 332 10.41 -34.54 -4.94
CA TRP A 332 10.77 -33.14 -4.70
C TRP A 332 9.86 -32.17 -5.47
N MET A 333 9.59 -32.45 -6.75
CA MET A 333 8.67 -31.67 -7.58
C MET A 333 7.26 -31.64 -6.98
N GLY A 334 6.75 -32.79 -6.53
CA GLY A 334 5.46 -32.88 -5.86
C GLY A 334 5.40 -32.06 -4.57
N ASN A 335 6.48 -32.07 -3.78
CA ASN A 335 6.60 -31.24 -2.58
C ASN A 335 6.59 -29.75 -2.91
N VAL A 336 7.32 -29.32 -3.96
CA VAL A 336 7.33 -27.93 -4.42
C VAL A 336 5.94 -27.48 -4.88
N GLU A 337 5.23 -28.33 -5.64
CA GLU A 337 3.85 -28.06 -6.06
C GLU A 337 2.90 -27.91 -4.86
N LEU A 338 3.01 -28.79 -3.88
CA LEU A 338 2.24 -28.72 -2.64
C LEU A 338 2.53 -27.42 -1.87
N LEU A 339 3.80 -27.00 -1.80
CA LEU A 339 4.19 -25.74 -1.16
C LEU A 339 3.57 -24.53 -1.87
N VAL A 340 3.55 -24.50 -3.21
CA VAL A 340 2.85 -23.44 -3.98
C VAL A 340 1.38 -23.37 -3.58
N GLN A 341 0.70 -24.52 -3.52
CA GLN A 341 -0.72 -24.57 -3.14
C GLN A 341 -0.96 -24.01 -1.74
N PHE A 342 -0.15 -24.39 -0.74
CA PHE A 342 -0.27 -23.83 0.61
C PHE A 342 -0.02 -22.32 0.64
N ARG A 343 0.97 -21.81 -0.12
CA ARG A 343 1.20 -20.36 -0.23
C ARG A 343 0.00 -19.64 -0.84
N GLN A 344 -0.71 -20.25 -1.79
CA GLN A 344 -1.92 -19.67 -2.38
C GLN A 344 -3.05 -19.56 -1.36
N VAL A 345 -3.22 -20.58 -0.51
CA VAL A 345 -4.18 -20.57 0.60
C VAL A 345 -3.87 -19.45 1.59
N ASP A 346 -2.61 -19.35 2.04
CA ASP A 346 -2.16 -18.30 2.97
C ASP A 346 -2.36 -16.88 2.43
N LEU A 347 -2.08 -16.70 1.14
CA LEU A 347 -2.24 -15.44 0.44
C LEU A 347 -3.72 -15.05 0.32
N CYS A 348 -4.59 -15.97 -0.12
CA CYS A 348 -6.02 -15.75 -0.22
C CYS A 348 -6.63 -15.39 1.14
N TYR A 349 -6.22 -16.09 2.19
CA TYR A 349 -6.62 -15.77 3.56
C TYR A 349 -6.20 -14.36 3.98
N SER A 350 -4.95 -13.97 3.70
CA SER A 350 -4.43 -12.64 4.04
C SER A 350 -5.13 -11.52 3.25
N ASP A 351 -5.44 -11.76 1.97
CA ASP A 351 -6.16 -10.82 1.10
C ASP A 351 -7.57 -10.54 1.65
N ARG A 352 -8.31 -11.59 2.02
CA ARG A 352 -9.66 -11.45 2.61
C ARG A 352 -9.63 -10.72 3.95
N ARG A 353 -8.62 -10.99 4.80
CA ARG A 353 -8.46 -10.24 6.05
C ARG A 353 -8.17 -8.78 5.80
N ALA A 354 -7.31 -8.45 4.83
CA ALA A 354 -7.02 -7.07 4.47
C ALA A 354 -8.28 -6.36 3.95
N ASP A 355 -9.11 -7.00 3.12
CA ASP A 355 -10.39 -6.44 2.66
C ASP A 355 -11.35 -6.12 3.81
N ASN A 356 -11.47 -7.04 4.77
CA ASN A 356 -12.29 -6.82 5.96
C ASN A 356 -11.77 -5.62 6.77
N GLN A 357 -10.45 -5.50 6.95
CA GLN A 357 -9.86 -4.39 7.70
C GLN A 357 -10.02 -3.06 6.97
N VAL A 358 -9.80 -3.01 5.65
CA VAL A 358 -10.01 -1.79 4.86
C VAL A 358 -11.48 -1.34 4.94
N THR A 359 -12.42 -2.27 4.84
CA THR A 359 -13.85 -1.99 4.99
C THR A 359 -14.16 -1.43 6.38
N ALA A 360 -13.61 -2.03 7.43
CA ALA A 360 -13.77 -1.54 8.79
C ALA A 360 -13.19 -0.14 9.01
N ILE A 361 -12.00 0.14 8.44
CA ILE A 361 -11.38 1.47 8.49
C ILE A 361 -12.30 2.52 7.86
N TYR A 362 -12.89 2.25 6.69
CA TYR A 362 -13.84 3.16 6.07
C TYR A 362 -15.13 3.33 6.89
N GLY A 363 -15.61 2.25 7.53
CA GLY A 363 -16.74 2.32 8.45
C GLY A 363 -16.48 3.23 9.65
N LEU A 364 -15.31 3.10 10.28
CA LEU A 364 -14.87 3.95 11.39
C LEU A 364 -14.70 5.41 10.97
N LEU A 365 -14.11 5.64 9.79
CA LEU A 365 -13.94 6.99 9.24
C LEU A 365 -15.30 7.67 8.99
N SER A 366 -16.26 6.95 8.39
CA SER A 366 -17.60 7.47 8.17
C SER A 366 -18.35 7.74 9.49
N GLN A 367 -18.23 6.86 10.48
CA GLN A 367 -18.83 7.07 11.80
C GLN A 367 -18.29 8.35 12.46
N ARG A 368 -16.99 8.61 12.31
CA ARG A 368 -16.35 9.82 12.82
C ARG A 368 -16.84 11.07 12.10
N ASP A 369 -16.89 11.05 10.77
CA ASP A 369 -17.38 12.20 9.99
C ASP A 369 -18.84 12.55 10.34
N ASN A 370 -19.66 11.54 10.60
CA ASN A 370 -21.03 11.72 11.10
C ASN A 370 -21.04 12.37 12.49
N MET A 371 -20.18 11.93 13.42
CA MET A 371 -20.06 12.51 14.76
C MET A 371 -19.54 13.96 14.72
N VAL A 372 -18.56 14.25 13.85
CA VAL A 372 -18.09 15.61 13.60
C VAL A 372 -19.24 16.46 13.05
N GLY A 373 -20.00 15.96 12.07
CA GLY A 373 -21.19 16.63 11.53
C GLY A 373 -22.23 16.95 12.62
N VAL A 374 -22.50 16.01 13.52
CA VAL A 374 -23.38 16.24 14.69
C VAL A 374 -22.81 17.31 15.61
N SER A 375 -21.51 17.28 15.91
CA SER A 375 -20.87 18.29 16.77
C SER A 375 -20.96 19.69 16.16
N VAL A 376 -20.73 19.81 14.84
CA VAL A 376 -20.86 21.06 14.09
C VAL A 376 -22.31 21.56 14.12
N ALA A 377 -23.29 20.66 13.98
CA ALA A 377 -24.71 21.02 14.08
C ALA A 377 -25.07 21.53 15.48
N ILE A 378 -24.55 20.90 16.55
CA ILE A 378 -24.74 21.35 17.94
C ILE A 378 -24.11 22.73 18.15
N GLU A 379 -22.88 22.94 17.71
CA GLU A 379 -22.21 24.24 17.84
C GLU A 379 -22.91 25.32 17.01
N SER A 380 -23.35 25.00 15.79
CA SER A 380 -24.15 25.89 14.95
C SER A 380 -25.47 26.27 15.61
N LYS A 381 -26.12 25.31 16.31
CA LYS A 381 -27.32 25.58 17.10
C LYS A 381 -27.03 26.54 18.25
N LYS A 382 -25.95 26.33 19.01
CA LYS A 382 -25.54 27.24 20.09
C LYS A 382 -25.26 28.66 19.56
N ILE A 383 -24.55 28.77 18.43
CA ILE A 383 -24.26 30.05 17.77
C ILE A 383 -25.57 30.73 17.33
N SER A 384 -26.52 29.99 16.76
CA SER A 384 -27.82 30.50 16.36
C SER A 384 -28.64 30.99 17.56
N GLU A 385 -28.65 30.24 18.67
CA GLU A 385 -29.30 30.65 19.92
C GLU A 385 -28.67 31.90 20.53
N ALA A 386 -27.34 31.98 20.55
CA ALA A 386 -26.61 33.17 20.98
C ALA A 386 -26.94 34.37 20.07
N SER A 387 -26.90 34.18 18.75
CA SER A 387 -27.26 35.21 17.76
C SER A 387 -28.70 35.68 17.91
N LYS A 388 -29.64 34.79 18.28
CA LYS A 388 -31.03 35.17 18.58
C LYS A 388 -31.12 36.08 19.81
N ARG A 389 -30.32 35.81 20.85
CA ARG A 389 -30.24 36.67 22.05
C ARG A 389 -29.61 38.02 21.71
N ASP A 390 -28.51 38.03 20.95
CA ASP A 390 -27.85 39.25 20.48
C ASP A 390 -28.78 40.08 19.59
N GLY A 391 -29.63 39.41 18.79
CA GLY A 391 -30.68 40.05 18.01
C GLY A 391 -31.69 40.83 18.88
N SER A 392 -31.91 40.45 20.13
CA SER A 392 -32.76 41.21 21.06
C SER A 392 -32.08 42.50 21.54
N ALA A 393 -30.78 42.44 21.83
CA ALA A 393 -29.99 43.63 22.16
C ALA A 393 -29.97 44.61 20.96
N LEU A 394 -29.78 44.10 19.74
CA LEU A 394 -29.78 44.90 18.52
C LEU A 394 -31.14 45.56 18.23
N LYS A 395 -32.26 44.86 18.52
CA LYS A 395 -33.60 45.46 18.46
C LYS A 395 -33.74 46.62 19.44
N SER A 396 -33.21 46.49 20.66
CA SER A 396 -33.27 47.53 21.69
C SER A 396 -32.49 48.78 21.28
N LEU A 397 -31.28 48.61 20.70
CA LEU A 397 -30.51 49.72 20.15
C LEU A 397 -31.25 50.40 19.00
N THR A 398 -31.83 49.62 18.07
CA THR A 398 -32.61 50.15 16.95
C THR A 398 -33.78 51.00 17.45
N VAL A 399 -34.53 50.53 18.46
CA VAL A 399 -35.60 51.30 19.10
C VAL A 399 -35.09 52.63 19.66
N LEU A 400 -33.97 52.60 20.37
CA LEU A 400 -33.36 53.79 20.97
C LEU A 400 -32.95 54.81 19.90
N THR A 401 -32.33 54.34 18.82
CA THR A 401 -31.94 55.21 17.69
C THR A 401 -33.15 55.80 16.97
N ALA A 402 -34.20 55.00 16.72
CA ALA A 402 -35.43 55.49 16.08
C ALA A 402 -36.14 56.56 16.92
N LEU A 403 -36.02 56.51 18.24
CA LEU A 403 -36.59 57.49 19.16
C LEU A 403 -35.80 58.81 19.19
N PHE A 404 -34.47 58.74 19.31
CA PHE A 404 -33.65 59.95 19.54
C PHE A 404 -33.17 60.65 18.26
N PHE A 405 -33.00 59.93 17.16
CA PHE A 405 -32.44 60.49 15.93
C PHE A 405 -33.31 61.63 15.34
N PRO A 406 -34.65 61.51 15.26
CA PRO A 406 -35.50 62.58 14.74
C PRO A 406 -35.49 63.81 15.64
N ALA A 407 -35.57 63.62 16.96
CA ALA A 407 -35.55 64.71 17.94
C ALA A 407 -34.21 65.48 17.90
N THR A 408 -33.09 64.77 17.76
CA THR A 408 -31.75 65.36 17.67
C THR A 408 -31.55 66.09 16.34
N TYR A 409 -32.01 65.52 15.23
CA TYR A 409 -31.93 66.15 13.90
C TYR A 409 -32.75 67.44 13.82
N ILE A 410 -33.97 67.45 14.37
CA ILE A 410 -34.76 68.67 14.45
C ILE A 410 -34.08 69.68 15.38
N ALA A 411 -33.52 69.27 16.52
CA ALA A 411 -32.79 70.17 17.40
C ALA A 411 -31.59 70.84 16.70
N THR A 412 -30.82 70.10 15.89
CA THR A 412 -29.68 70.68 15.13
C THR A 412 -30.16 71.64 14.04
N LEU A 413 -31.27 71.38 13.36
CA LEU A 413 -31.83 72.32 12.37
C LEU A 413 -32.20 73.68 13.00
N PHE A 414 -32.70 73.68 14.23
CA PHE A 414 -33.02 74.93 14.97
C PHE A 414 -31.77 75.73 15.36
N THR A 415 -30.57 75.13 15.34
CA THR A 415 -29.30 75.85 15.55
C THR A 415 -28.81 76.59 14.30
N LEU A 416 -29.39 76.31 13.13
CA LEU A 416 -28.99 76.97 11.89
C LEU A 416 -29.49 78.43 11.88
N PRO A 417 -28.70 79.40 11.37
CA PRO A 417 -29.05 80.82 11.38
C PRO A 417 -30.42 81.14 10.75
N ASN A 418 -30.82 80.36 9.75
CA ASN A 418 -32.08 80.54 9.03
C ASN A 418 -33.33 80.20 9.87
N PHE A 419 -33.17 79.53 11.02
CA PHE A 419 -34.28 79.10 11.90
C PHE A 419 -34.28 79.79 13.28
N ALA A 420 -33.35 80.73 13.52
CA ALA A 420 -33.09 81.36 14.82
C ALA A 420 -34.23 82.24 15.40
N GLY A 421 -35.28 82.52 14.62
CA GLY A 421 -36.45 83.31 15.04
C GLY A 421 -37.75 82.51 15.20
N THR A 422 -37.69 81.17 15.11
CA THR A 422 -38.89 80.32 15.19
C THR A 422 -39.33 80.08 16.64
N PRO A 423 -40.64 80.05 16.94
CA PRO A 423 -41.12 79.88 18.30
C PRO A 423 -40.87 78.45 18.81
N PHE A 424 -40.46 78.32 20.07
CA PHE A 424 -40.04 77.04 20.67
C PHE A 424 -41.10 75.92 20.58
N TRP A 425 -42.40 76.26 20.57
CA TRP A 425 -43.47 75.26 20.43
C TRP A 425 -43.42 74.51 19.10
N LEU A 426 -42.84 75.13 18.05
CA LEU A 426 -42.70 74.52 16.73
C LEU A 426 -41.76 73.31 16.73
N TYR A 427 -40.76 73.29 17.62
CA TYR A 427 -39.90 72.11 17.83
C TYR A 427 -40.74 70.89 18.19
N TRP A 428 -41.61 71.00 19.19
CA TRP A 428 -42.48 69.91 19.63
C TRP A 428 -43.52 69.54 18.57
N ALA A 429 -44.03 70.52 17.83
CA ALA A 429 -44.99 70.32 16.75
C ALA A 429 -44.41 69.55 15.55
N VAL A 430 -43.09 69.56 15.34
CA VAL A 430 -42.43 68.84 14.24
C VAL A 430 -41.74 67.56 14.71
N ALA A 431 -41.05 67.59 15.86
CA ALA A 431 -40.29 66.45 16.36
C ALA A 431 -41.19 65.27 16.80
N ILE A 432 -42.32 65.54 17.46
CA ILE A 432 -43.23 64.47 17.92
C ILE A 432 -43.86 63.73 16.74
N PRO A 433 -44.49 64.40 15.75
CA PRO A 433 -45.08 63.69 14.61
C PRO A 433 -44.05 62.93 13.78
N LEU A 434 -42.87 63.52 13.57
CA LEU A 434 -41.80 62.87 12.80
C LEU A 434 -41.30 61.59 13.49
N THR A 435 -41.15 61.64 14.81
CA THR A 435 -40.77 60.46 15.62
C THR A 435 -41.87 59.40 15.58
N LEU A 436 -43.14 59.80 15.70
CA LEU A 436 -44.28 58.88 15.60
C LEU A 436 -44.40 58.22 14.23
N VAL A 437 -44.13 58.96 13.14
CA VAL A 437 -44.13 58.40 11.78
C VAL A 437 -43.03 57.37 11.62
N ILE A 438 -41.78 57.70 12.00
CA ILE A 438 -40.64 56.80 11.86
C ILE A 438 -40.80 55.55 12.74
N PHE A 439 -41.14 55.75 14.01
CA PHE A 439 -41.35 54.64 14.95
C PHE A 439 -42.57 53.80 14.55
N GLY A 440 -43.66 54.44 14.13
CA GLY A 440 -44.89 53.78 13.66
C GLY A 440 -44.66 52.95 12.40
N SER A 441 -43.92 53.46 11.41
CA SER A 441 -43.54 52.70 10.22
C SER A 441 -42.68 51.47 10.57
N TRP A 442 -41.70 51.61 11.46
CA TRP A 442 -40.88 50.49 11.92
C TRP A 442 -41.68 49.46 12.74
N ALA A 443 -42.53 49.93 13.66
CA ALA A 443 -43.38 49.07 14.49
C ALA A 443 -44.39 48.30 13.62
N SER A 444 -45.02 48.96 12.66
CA SER A 444 -45.95 48.32 11.71
C SER A 444 -45.23 47.30 10.84
N TRP A 445 -44.03 47.61 10.33
CA TRP A 445 -43.23 46.68 9.53
C TRP A 445 -42.78 45.45 10.34
N THR A 446 -42.30 45.67 11.56
CA THR A 446 -41.85 44.58 12.44
C THR A 446 -43.01 43.69 12.90
N PHE A 447 -44.17 44.26 13.20
CA PHE A 447 -45.38 43.52 13.53
C PHE A 447 -45.88 42.68 12.34
N TYR A 448 -45.94 43.28 11.15
CA TYR A 448 -46.30 42.57 9.92
C TYR A 448 -45.34 41.41 9.62
N ARG A 449 -44.03 41.65 9.74
CA ARG A 449 -42.99 40.62 9.57
C ARG A 449 -43.06 39.52 10.62
N GLN A 450 -43.35 39.86 11.88
CA GLN A 450 -43.51 38.85 12.94
C GLN A 450 -44.69 37.92 12.66
N HIS A 451 -45.80 38.45 12.14
CA HIS A 451 -46.95 37.64 11.74
C HIS A 451 -46.62 36.71 10.57
N GLN A 452 -45.89 37.17 9.55
CA GLN A 452 -45.45 36.31 8.46
C GLN A 452 -44.50 35.22 8.93
N ILE A 453 -43.50 35.56 9.75
CA ILE A 453 -42.53 34.59 10.27
C ILE A 453 -43.22 33.54 11.14
N ALA A 454 -44.20 33.91 11.97
CA ALA A 454 -44.95 32.97 12.80
C ALA A 454 -45.70 31.92 11.96
N GLN A 455 -46.34 32.37 10.87
CA GLN A 455 -47.03 31.48 9.91
C GLN A 455 -46.04 30.54 9.21
N GLU A 456 -44.90 31.06 8.75
CA GLU A 456 -43.84 30.27 8.11
C GLU A 456 -43.21 29.24 9.06
N THR A 457 -42.94 29.58 10.33
CA THR A 457 -42.42 28.63 11.31
C THR A 457 -43.41 27.54 11.68
N THR A 458 -44.70 27.85 11.73
CA THR A 458 -45.73 26.86 12.06
C THR A 458 -45.88 25.85 10.93
N ALA A 459 -45.87 26.32 9.67
CA ALA A 459 -45.86 25.45 8.49
C ALA A 459 -44.62 24.53 8.45
N ARG A 460 -43.43 25.09 8.70
CA ARG A 460 -42.18 24.29 8.73
C ARG A 460 -42.16 23.24 9.84
N ASN A 461 -42.63 23.57 11.04
CA ASN A 461 -42.68 22.59 12.14
C ASN A 461 -43.64 21.44 11.82
N ILE A 462 -44.79 21.73 11.20
CA ILE A 462 -45.76 20.71 10.78
C ILE A 462 -45.14 19.78 9.71
N ASP A 463 -44.46 20.34 8.71
CA ASP A 463 -43.77 19.53 7.69
C ASP A 463 -42.65 18.66 8.31
N GLN A 464 -41.88 19.22 9.25
CA GLN A 464 -40.79 18.52 9.92
C GLN A 464 -41.32 17.38 10.82
N ASP A 465 -42.45 17.59 11.51
CA ASP A 465 -43.12 16.56 12.32
C ASP A 465 -43.75 15.45 11.44
N ILE A 466 -44.17 15.76 10.22
CA ILE A 466 -44.67 14.78 9.23
C ILE A 466 -43.51 13.96 8.62
N GLU A 467 -42.34 14.57 8.43
CA GLU A 467 -41.14 13.91 7.87
C GLU A 467 -40.41 13.02 8.91
N LEU A 468 -40.55 13.33 10.21
CA LEU A 468 -39.96 12.57 11.32
C LEU A 468 -40.82 11.41 11.85
N ASP A 469 -41.90 11.02 11.16
CA ASP A 469 -42.71 9.84 11.52
C ASP A 469 -41.89 8.54 11.37
N PRO A 470 -41.44 7.92 12.48
CA PRO A 470 -40.46 6.85 12.43
C PRO A 470 -41.03 5.54 11.85
N GLU A 471 -42.35 5.41 11.72
CA GLU A 471 -42.98 4.22 11.12
C GLU A 471 -42.94 4.21 9.59
N ARG A 472 -42.76 5.36 8.92
CA ARG A 472 -42.76 5.46 7.45
C ARG A 472 -41.40 5.31 6.80
N ALA A 473 -40.31 5.63 7.52
CA ALA A 473 -38.95 5.65 6.96
C ALA A 473 -38.27 4.27 6.90
N PHE A 474 -38.73 3.27 7.67
CA PHE A 474 -38.13 1.93 7.70
C PHE A 474 -39.18 0.82 7.75
N PRO A 475 -39.61 0.26 6.60
CA PRO A 475 -40.39 -0.96 6.62
C PRO A 475 -39.56 -2.10 7.23
N PRO A 476 -40.16 -3.01 8.02
CA PRO A 476 -39.42 -4.06 8.71
C PRO A 476 -38.83 -5.05 7.68
N SER A 477 -37.51 -4.99 7.48
CA SER A 477 -36.76 -6.04 6.80
C SER A 477 -35.90 -6.81 7.81
N PRO A 478 -35.81 -8.15 7.68
CA PRO A 478 -35.23 -9.02 8.72
C PRO A 478 -33.70 -8.87 8.92
N PHE A 479 -33.02 -8.00 8.17
CA PHE A 479 -31.55 -7.84 8.23
C PHE A 479 -31.04 -6.72 9.16
N ASN A 480 -31.91 -5.83 9.68
CA ASN A 480 -31.50 -4.61 10.41
C ASN A 480 -31.88 -4.55 11.91
N ALA A 481 -32.25 -5.66 12.54
CA ALA A 481 -32.74 -5.65 13.92
C ALA A 481 -31.69 -5.18 14.96
N ALA A 482 -30.40 -5.36 14.70
CA ALA A 482 -29.34 -4.95 15.62
C ALA A 482 -29.07 -3.43 15.56
N SER A 483 -29.05 -2.85 14.37
CA SER A 483 -28.81 -1.41 14.14
C SER A 483 -29.98 -0.53 14.59
N SER A 484 -31.23 -0.99 14.44
CA SER A 484 -32.40 -0.27 14.94
C SER A 484 -32.43 -0.17 16.47
N SER A 485 -32.01 -1.24 17.18
CA SER A 485 -31.98 -1.27 18.65
C SER A 485 -30.98 -0.28 19.25
N PHE A 486 -29.83 -0.08 18.58
CA PHE A 486 -28.78 0.84 19.02
C PHE A 486 -29.13 2.31 18.72
N VAL A 487 -29.75 2.58 17.58
CA VAL A 487 -30.25 3.93 17.25
C VAL A 487 -31.40 4.32 18.18
N MET A 488 -32.32 3.39 18.48
CA MET A 488 -33.37 3.62 19.48
C MET A 488 -32.80 3.86 20.87
N SER A 489 -31.79 3.10 21.31
CA SER A 489 -31.18 3.29 22.64
C SER A 489 -30.44 4.63 22.73
N THR A 490 -29.76 5.04 21.67
CA THR A 490 -29.08 6.35 21.56
C THR A 490 -30.07 7.50 21.56
N LEU A 491 -31.14 7.42 20.77
CA LEU A 491 -32.22 8.43 20.78
C LEU A 491 -32.93 8.51 22.14
N ARG A 492 -33.11 7.37 22.81
CA ARG A 492 -33.69 7.33 24.16
C ARG A 492 -32.76 7.95 25.21
N GLN A 493 -31.45 7.73 25.11
CA GLN A 493 -30.45 8.37 25.98
C GLN A 493 -30.39 9.88 25.75
N ILE A 494 -30.41 10.34 24.50
CA ILE A 494 -30.48 11.77 24.17
C ILE A 494 -31.75 12.38 24.77
N ARG A 495 -32.93 11.74 24.60
CA ARG A 495 -34.18 12.20 25.24
C ARG A 495 -34.11 12.26 26.76
N LEU A 496 -33.42 11.31 27.40
CA LEU A 496 -33.23 11.28 28.85
C LEU A 496 -32.28 12.38 29.33
N GLN A 497 -31.18 12.65 28.60
CA GLN A 497 -30.27 13.76 28.90
C GLN A 497 -30.95 15.12 28.71
N THR A 498 -31.77 15.29 27.68
CA THR A 498 -32.56 16.52 27.49
C THR A 498 -33.60 16.72 28.60
N LYS A 499 -34.22 15.64 29.10
CA LYS A 499 -35.11 15.69 30.27
C LYS A 499 -34.38 16.01 31.57
N GLN A 500 -33.18 15.47 31.79
CA GLN A 500 -32.36 15.80 32.97
C GLN A 500 -31.84 17.26 32.94
N SER A 501 -31.48 17.77 31.76
CA SER A 501 -31.10 19.17 31.56
C SER A 501 -32.24 20.13 31.90
N HIS A 502 -33.48 19.82 31.48
CA HIS A 502 -34.67 20.60 31.86
C HIS A 502 -35.07 20.46 33.34
N ALA A 503 -34.79 19.33 33.98
CA ALA A 503 -35.02 19.15 35.43
C ALA A 503 -34.01 19.96 36.28
N HIS A 504 -32.76 20.08 35.83
CA HIS A 504 -31.75 20.90 36.50
C HIS A 504 -32.02 22.41 36.34
N SER A 505 -32.54 22.87 35.21
CA SER A 505 -32.92 24.28 35.03
C SER A 505 -34.11 24.68 35.91
N THR A 506 -35.13 23.82 36.03
CA THR A 506 -36.30 24.08 36.90
C THR A 506 -35.97 24.03 38.40
N SER A 507 -35.00 23.20 38.81
CA SER A 507 -34.51 23.20 40.20
C SER A 507 -33.68 24.44 40.56
N ALA A 508 -32.93 25.00 39.61
CA ALA A 508 -32.17 26.24 39.81
C ALA A 508 -33.08 27.46 39.93
N ASP A 509 -34.14 27.54 39.12
CA ASP A 509 -35.13 28.63 39.20
C ASP A 509 -35.95 28.57 40.52
N ALA A 510 -36.29 27.37 41.00
CA ALA A 510 -36.98 27.20 42.29
C ALA A 510 -36.11 27.57 43.50
N MET A 511 -34.78 27.36 43.42
CA MET A 511 -33.84 27.76 44.47
C MET A 511 -33.61 29.28 44.47
N THR A 512 -33.60 29.90 43.29
CA THR A 512 -33.45 31.36 43.13
C THR A 512 -34.69 32.10 43.65
N GLN A 513 -35.90 31.62 43.38
CA GLN A 513 -37.15 32.16 43.95
C GLN A 513 -37.23 32.01 45.49
N ARG A 514 -36.66 30.95 46.07
CA ARG A 514 -36.62 30.75 47.53
C ARG A 514 -35.67 31.72 48.23
N ILE A 515 -34.58 32.11 47.58
CA ILE A 515 -33.60 33.08 48.11
C ILE A 515 -34.18 34.50 48.04
N GLU A 516 -34.86 34.87 46.95
CA GLU A 516 -35.53 36.19 46.85
C GLU A 516 -36.64 36.36 47.89
N HIS A 517 -37.43 35.31 48.18
CA HIS A 517 -38.48 35.36 49.20
C HIS A 517 -37.93 35.41 50.65
N SER A 518 -36.71 34.93 50.89
CA SER A 518 -36.02 35.02 52.18
C SER A 518 -35.35 36.39 52.41
N VAL A 519 -34.94 37.08 51.35
CA VAL A 519 -34.34 38.42 51.43
C VAL A 519 -35.41 39.51 51.53
N GLY A 520 -36.56 39.34 50.86
CA GLY A 520 -37.71 40.26 50.98
C GLY A 520 -38.32 40.33 52.38
N ASN A 521 -38.29 39.25 53.16
CA ASN A 521 -38.93 39.19 54.48
C ASN A 521 -38.06 39.72 55.64
N LYS A 522 -36.78 40.06 55.38
CA LYS A 522 -35.88 40.67 56.39
C LYS A 522 -35.87 42.20 56.39
N ASN A 523 -36.44 42.84 55.36
CA ASN A 523 -36.48 44.31 55.24
C ASN A 523 -37.83 44.96 55.67
N MET A 524 -38.72 44.20 56.32
CA MET A 524 -40.02 44.71 56.83
C MET A 524 -40.18 44.64 58.36
N ARG A 525 -39.07 44.46 59.10
CA ARG A 525 -39.03 44.72 60.55
C ARG A 525 -37.76 45.50 60.89
N HIS A 526 -37.81 46.81 60.71
CA HIS A 526 -37.28 47.80 61.64
C HIS A 526 -37.81 49.19 61.32
#